data_AF-A0A9W5TE73-F1
#
_entry.id   AF-A0A9W5TE73-F1
#
_cell.length_a   1.000
_cell.length_b   1.000
_cell.length_c   1.000
_cell.angle_alpha   90.00
_cell.angle_beta   90.00
_cell.angle_gamma   90.00
#
_symmetry.space_group_name_H-M   'P 1'
#
loop_
_entity.id
_entity.type
_entity.pdbx_description
1 polymer ?
#
loop_
_entity_poly.entity_id
_entity_poly.type
_entity_poly.pdbx_seq_one_letter_code
_entity_poly.pdbx_strand_id
1 'polypeptide(L)'
;MAKQISEVCAEIRQLAQNNKFKELVKLLSDLAYKYEKNPRRLIAVLTMRIYYNIQLNANQSVVSDINLIKSPYSDKWMYDSYPDKYGDKRGSMCPFSLYLMYSYYPYIMGSAYTALDRLYTLREHLEDQLSEAPERQQVLVSRIICVALLLADVLLSEKRLMDALKELLRLHRGYGKDDHATNAMLSMVYAQIGDMANAQKHIDIAIGAGSEYTELYRGVHCAVQGDFENAHTLLRTCSQSFERETSLVVAACENILINNVAVTLFYMNNAAAAKVTMDSCKNVCKTGKIFRAVTLNTTMLKELVADIDSKYLDIATT
;
A
#
# COMPACT_ATOMS: atom_id res chain seq x y z
N MET A 1 1.15 -20.95 35.42
CA MET A 1 1.67 -21.77 34.31
C MET A 1 1.89 -20.88 33.10
N ALA A 2 3.06 -20.93 32.46
CA ALA A 2 3.31 -20.16 31.25
C ALA A 2 2.49 -20.77 30.09
N LYS A 3 1.61 -19.98 29.45
CA LYS A 3 0.86 -20.39 28.24
C LYS A 3 1.82 -20.98 27.20
N GLN A 4 1.42 -22.07 26.56
CA GLN A 4 2.17 -22.63 25.44
C GLN A 4 2.17 -21.64 24.26
N ILE A 5 3.18 -21.71 23.39
CA ILE A 5 3.30 -20.78 22.25
C ILE A 5 2.11 -20.93 21.29
N SER A 6 1.61 -22.16 21.11
CA SER A 6 0.41 -22.46 20.32
C SER A 6 -0.81 -21.70 20.84
N GLU A 7 -1.03 -21.68 22.15
CA GLU A 7 -2.13 -20.96 22.81
C GLU A 7 -2.00 -19.45 22.61
N VAL A 8 -0.79 -18.89 22.77
CA VAL A 8 -0.53 -17.47 22.53
C VAL A 8 -0.82 -17.09 21.07
N CYS A 9 -0.40 -17.92 20.11
CA CYS A 9 -0.70 -17.69 18.70
C CYS A 9 -2.20 -17.78 18.40
N ALA A 10 -2.93 -18.71 19.02
CA ALA A 10 -4.37 -18.83 18.87
C ALA A 10 -5.11 -17.59 19.42
N GLU A 11 -4.70 -17.10 20.59
CA GLU A 11 -5.24 -15.90 21.22
C GLU A 11 -5.00 -14.64 20.37
N ILE A 12 -3.78 -14.46 19.83
CA ILE A 12 -3.48 -13.36 18.90
C ILE A 12 -4.39 -13.41 17.67
N ARG A 13 -4.57 -14.59 17.06
CA ARG A 13 -5.45 -14.76 15.89
C ARG A 13 -6.90 -14.45 16.22
N GLN A 14 -7.40 -14.95 17.35
CA GLN A 14 -8.78 -14.71 17.78
C GLN A 14 -9.04 -13.23 18.03
N LEU A 15 -8.13 -12.53 18.72
CA LEU A 15 -8.24 -11.09 18.95
C LEU A 15 -8.16 -10.29 17.64
N ALA A 16 -7.33 -10.71 16.69
CA ALA A 16 -7.23 -10.09 15.38
C ALA A 16 -8.52 -10.26 14.56
N GLN A 17 -9.07 -11.47 14.49
CA GLN A 17 -10.32 -11.78 13.78
C GLN A 17 -11.52 -11.03 14.36
N ASN A 18 -11.53 -10.82 15.67
CA ASN A 18 -12.60 -10.09 16.37
C ASN A 18 -12.37 -8.57 16.44
N ASN A 19 -11.37 -8.03 15.71
CA ASN A 19 -11.00 -6.61 15.70
C ASN A 19 -10.71 -6.02 17.10
N LYS A 20 -10.24 -6.84 18.05
CA LYS A 20 -9.90 -6.43 19.43
C LYS A 20 -8.47 -5.89 19.53
N PHE A 21 -8.14 -4.91 18.70
CA PHE A 21 -6.74 -4.44 18.54
C PHE A 21 -6.12 -3.83 19.82
N LYS A 22 -6.91 -3.18 20.68
CA LYS A 22 -6.40 -2.63 21.96
C LYS A 22 -5.94 -3.73 22.91
N GLU A 23 -6.73 -4.79 23.05
CA GLU A 23 -6.43 -5.96 23.88
C GLU A 23 -5.22 -6.71 23.30
N LEU A 24 -5.17 -6.83 21.98
CA LEU A 24 -4.05 -7.45 21.27
C LEU A 24 -2.75 -6.67 21.48
N VAL A 25 -2.74 -5.34 21.40
CA VAL A 25 -1.54 -4.53 21.66
C VAL A 25 -1.07 -4.65 23.12
N LYS A 26 -1.99 -4.78 24.07
CA LYS A 26 -1.65 -5.05 25.49
C LYS A 26 -0.93 -6.40 25.63
N LEU A 27 -1.52 -7.46 25.07
CA LEU A 27 -0.91 -8.80 25.04
C LEU A 27 0.48 -8.77 24.39
N LEU A 28 0.62 -8.11 23.24
CA LEU A 28 1.92 -7.99 22.56
C LEU A 28 2.94 -7.22 23.39
N SER A 29 2.52 -6.26 24.21
CA SER A 29 3.44 -5.52 25.08
C SER A 29 3.98 -6.39 26.22
N ASP A 30 3.13 -7.20 26.83
CA ASP A 30 3.55 -8.18 27.85
C ASP A 30 4.50 -9.22 27.24
N LEU A 31 4.24 -9.67 26.00
CA LEU A 31 5.11 -10.59 25.28
C LEU A 31 6.45 -9.96 24.89
N ALA A 32 6.47 -8.67 24.54
CA ALA A 32 7.72 -7.96 24.20
C ALA A 32 8.65 -7.94 25.41
N TYR A 33 8.14 -7.61 26.60
CA TYR A 33 8.90 -7.68 27.85
C TYR A 33 9.40 -9.10 28.14
N LYS A 34 8.51 -10.11 28.04
CA LYS A 34 8.86 -11.52 28.23
C LYS A 34 9.97 -12.01 27.29
N TYR A 35 10.01 -11.50 26.06
CA TYR A 35 10.95 -11.93 25.03
C TYR A 35 12.14 -11.01 24.84
N GLU A 36 12.40 -10.06 25.74
CA GLU A 36 13.54 -9.13 25.66
C GLU A 36 14.88 -9.84 25.40
N LYS A 37 15.12 -10.99 26.05
CA LYS A 37 16.33 -11.81 25.87
C LYS A 37 16.26 -12.80 24.69
N ASN A 38 15.22 -12.74 23.86
CA ASN A 38 15.04 -13.59 22.69
C ASN A 38 14.82 -12.76 21.42
N PRO A 39 15.90 -12.33 20.75
CA PRO A 39 15.86 -11.41 19.61
C PRO A 39 14.85 -11.80 18.52
N ARG A 40 14.85 -13.09 18.13
CA ARG A 40 13.90 -13.62 17.12
C ARG A 40 12.44 -13.46 17.53
N ARG A 41 12.10 -13.75 18.80
CA ARG A 41 10.72 -13.63 19.28
C ARG A 41 10.35 -12.17 19.52
N LEU A 42 11.28 -11.40 20.06
CA LEU A 42 11.11 -9.97 20.28
C LEU A 42 10.78 -9.25 18.96
N ILE A 43 11.59 -9.44 17.92
CA ILE A 43 11.37 -8.73 16.65
C ILE A 43 10.04 -9.11 15.98
N ALA A 44 9.61 -10.37 16.10
CA ALA A 44 8.30 -10.80 15.62
C ALA A 44 7.15 -10.11 16.37
N VAL A 45 7.24 -10.04 17.71
CA VAL A 45 6.23 -9.37 18.56
C VAL A 45 6.21 -7.86 18.30
N LEU A 46 7.37 -7.22 18.21
CA LEU A 46 7.46 -5.79 17.88
C LEU A 46 6.90 -5.50 16.49
N THR A 47 7.13 -6.37 15.51
CA THR A 47 6.56 -6.22 14.16
C THR A 47 5.03 -6.22 14.21
N MET A 48 4.43 -7.19 14.92
CA MET A 48 2.98 -7.23 15.09
C MET A 48 2.48 -5.99 15.85
N ARG A 49 3.20 -5.56 16.89
CA ARG A 49 2.81 -4.40 17.71
C ARG A 49 2.83 -3.11 16.91
N ILE A 50 3.85 -2.91 16.07
CA ILE A 50 3.92 -1.81 15.09
C ILE A 50 2.70 -1.85 14.18
N TYR A 51 2.41 -3.00 13.56
CA TYR A 51 1.27 -3.15 12.65
C TYR A 51 -0.05 -2.73 13.30
N TYR A 52 -0.37 -3.28 14.48
CA TYR A 52 -1.64 -2.96 15.14
C TYR A 52 -1.67 -1.55 15.74
N ASN A 53 -0.53 -0.98 16.15
CA ASN A 53 -0.48 0.42 16.56
C ASN A 53 -0.68 1.37 15.36
N ILE A 54 -0.25 1.01 14.15
CA ILE A 54 -0.61 1.74 12.91
C ILE A 54 -2.13 1.70 12.73
N GLN A 55 -2.77 0.53 12.89
CA GLN A 55 -4.23 0.40 12.78
C GLN A 55 -4.99 1.26 13.82
N LEU A 56 -4.42 1.42 15.01
CA LEU A 56 -5.00 2.23 16.08
C LEU A 56 -4.68 3.73 15.97
N ASN A 57 -3.91 4.16 14.95
CA ASN A 57 -3.35 5.52 14.85
C ASN A 57 -2.51 5.92 16.08
N ALA A 58 -1.92 4.95 16.77
CA ALA A 58 -1.11 5.15 17.98
C ALA A 58 0.33 5.54 17.60
N ASN A 59 0.50 6.69 16.94
CA ASN A 59 1.77 7.09 16.31
C ASN A 59 2.96 7.13 17.28
N GLN A 60 2.75 7.60 18.52
CA GLN A 60 3.81 7.62 19.52
C GLN A 60 4.33 6.21 19.85
N SER A 61 3.43 5.22 19.95
CA SER A 61 3.78 3.82 20.17
C SER A 61 4.53 3.23 18.99
N VAL A 62 4.11 3.54 17.75
CA VAL A 62 4.81 3.09 16.53
C VAL A 62 6.23 3.66 16.48
N VAL A 63 6.39 4.96 16.72
CA VAL A 63 7.71 5.62 16.74
C VAL A 63 8.60 5.05 17.85
N SER A 64 8.05 4.79 19.04
CA SER A 64 8.78 4.14 20.13
C SER A 64 9.32 2.77 19.74
N ASP A 65 8.50 1.93 19.10
CA ASP A 65 8.91 0.61 18.64
C ASP A 65 9.94 0.68 17.50
N ILE A 66 9.77 1.59 16.54
CA ILE A 66 10.75 1.83 15.48
C ILE A 66 12.08 2.30 16.08
N ASN A 67 12.07 3.17 17.09
CA ASN A 67 13.28 3.65 17.77
C ASN A 67 13.97 2.53 18.58
N LEU A 68 13.21 1.63 19.20
CA LEU A 68 13.76 0.44 19.85
C LEU A 68 14.45 -0.48 18.83
N ILE A 69 13.83 -0.65 17.65
CA ILE A 69 14.40 -1.43 16.56
C ILE A 69 15.61 -0.72 15.95
N LYS A 70 15.62 0.62 15.91
CA LYS A 70 16.56 1.52 15.21
C LYS A 70 16.58 1.30 13.70
N SER A 71 17.00 0.12 13.26
CA SER A 71 17.05 -0.29 11.86
C SER A 71 16.85 -1.81 11.75
N PRO A 72 16.01 -2.29 10.81
CA PRO A 72 15.91 -3.72 10.52
C PRO A 72 17.15 -4.29 9.79
N TYR A 73 18.07 -3.43 9.34
CA TYR A 73 19.35 -3.83 8.73
C TYR A 73 20.49 -4.01 9.75
N SER A 74 20.24 -3.74 11.03
CA SER A 74 21.28 -3.83 12.06
C SER A 74 21.67 -5.28 12.35
N ASP A 75 22.98 -5.51 12.54
CA ASP A 75 23.56 -6.81 12.92
C ASP A 75 22.87 -7.45 14.13
N LYS A 76 22.32 -6.64 15.05
CA LYS A 76 21.57 -7.15 16.23
C LYS A 76 20.35 -8.01 15.86
N TRP A 77 19.87 -7.91 14.61
CA TRP A 77 18.75 -8.70 14.08
C TRP A 77 19.20 -9.80 13.12
N MET A 78 20.50 -10.07 12.99
CA MET A 78 21.03 -11.18 12.20
C MET A 78 21.20 -12.43 13.07
N TYR A 79 20.88 -13.60 12.53
CA TYR A 79 21.14 -14.87 13.21
C TYR A 79 22.63 -15.05 13.55
N ASP A 80 23.48 -14.57 12.65
CA ASP A 80 24.95 -14.57 12.73
C ASP A 80 25.51 -13.92 14.01
N SER A 81 24.78 -12.96 14.57
CA SER A 81 25.19 -12.24 15.78
C SER A 81 24.95 -13.03 17.07
N TYR A 82 24.32 -14.21 16.98
CA TYR A 82 24.04 -15.08 18.13
C TYR A 82 24.33 -16.56 17.81
N PRO A 83 25.59 -16.91 17.49
CA PRO A 83 25.96 -18.27 17.09
C PRO A 83 25.62 -19.30 18.18
N ASP A 84 25.84 -18.95 19.45
CA ASP A 84 25.56 -19.82 20.60
C ASP A 84 24.08 -20.21 20.74
N LYS A 85 23.17 -19.41 20.15
CA LYS A 85 21.71 -19.57 20.28
C LYS A 85 21.07 -20.16 19.04
N TYR A 86 21.59 -19.83 17.86
CA TYR A 86 20.97 -20.17 16.59
C TYR A 86 21.82 -21.07 15.69
N GLY A 87 23.03 -21.44 16.11
CA GLY A 87 23.91 -22.38 15.40
C GLY A 87 24.22 -21.88 13.99
N ASP A 88 24.00 -22.75 13.00
CA ASP A 88 24.31 -22.47 11.59
C ASP A 88 23.27 -21.62 10.86
N LYS A 89 22.30 -21.03 11.56
CA LYS A 89 21.33 -20.13 10.92
C LYS A 89 22.02 -18.84 10.51
N ARG A 90 21.75 -18.41 9.28
CA ARG A 90 22.30 -17.21 8.66
C ARG A 90 21.20 -16.24 8.24
N GLY A 91 21.56 -14.96 8.15
CA GLY A 91 20.70 -13.92 7.60
C GLY A 91 19.77 -13.26 8.63
N SER A 92 18.81 -12.48 8.12
CA SER A 92 17.96 -11.63 8.96
C SER A 92 16.87 -12.40 9.72
N MET A 93 16.66 -12.02 10.98
CA MET A 93 15.49 -12.41 11.78
C MET A 93 14.27 -11.53 11.51
N CYS A 94 14.46 -10.37 10.87
CA CYS A 94 13.39 -9.43 10.59
C CYS A 94 12.47 -9.98 9.49
N PRO A 95 11.14 -10.02 9.72
CA PRO A 95 10.20 -10.37 8.65
C PRO A 95 10.14 -9.24 7.61
N PHE A 96 9.86 -9.58 6.35
CA PHE A 96 9.76 -8.60 5.25
C PHE A 96 8.75 -7.47 5.55
N SER A 97 7.64 -7.78 6.23
CA SER A 97 6.65 -6.78 6.64
C SER A 97 7.22 -5.68 7.54
N LEU A 98 8.22 -5.99 8.36
CA LEU A 98 8.91 -4.97 9.16
C LEU A 98 9.70 -4.00 8.27
N TYR A 99 10.40 -4.52 7.25
CA TYR A 99 11.12 -3.67 6.30
C TYR A 99 10.16 -2.74 5.55
N LEU A 100 9.00 -3.26 5.12
CA LEU A 100 7.95 -2.45 4.48
C LEU A 100 7.45 -1.35 5.42
N MET A 101 7.04 -1.70 6.64
CA MET A 101 6.55 -0.71 7.61
C MET A 101 7.63 0.31 7.97
N TYR A 102 8.86 -0.13 8.22
CA TYR A 102 9.99 0.76 8.51
C TYR A 102 10.26 1.76 7.37
N SER A 103 10.14 1.31 6.12
CA SER A 103 10.43 2.11 4.93
C SER A 103 9.29 3.05 4.57
N TYR A 104 8.04 2.59 4.68
CA TYR A 104 6.86 3.33 4.23
C TYR A 104 6.23 4.21 5.32
N TYR A 105 6.35 3.85 6.61
CA TYR A 105 5.75 4.61 7.71
C TYR A 105 6.13 6.10 7.76
N PRO A 106 7.38 6.52 7.44
CA PRO A 106 7.72 7.95 7.35
C PRO A 106 6.80 8.73 6.41
N TYR A 107 6.38 8.14 5.29
CA TYR A 107 5.46 8.79 4.35
C TYR A 107 4.06 8.98 4.97
N ILE A 108 3.57 7.99 5.72
CA ILE A 108 2.33 8.11 6.51
C ILE A 108 2.44 9.32 7.47
N MET A 109 3.61 9.51 8.06
CA MET A 109 3.90 10.64 8.95
C MET A 109 4.23 11.97 8.23
N GLY A 110 4.18 12.01 6.89
CA GLY A 110 4.41 13.22 6.10
C GLY A 110 5.88 13.47 5.73
N SER A 111 6.75 12.49 5.92
CA SER A 111 8.17 12.55 5.53
C SER A 111 8.41 11.72 4.27
N ALA A 112 8.02 12.25 3.11
CA ALA A 112 8.14 11.56 1.83
C ALA A 112 9.59 11.23 1.45
N TYR A 113 10.53 12.17 1.63
CA TYR A 113 11.95 11.94 1.30
C TYR A 113 12.58 10.81 2.13
N THR A 114 12.28 10.75 3.44
CA THR A 114 12.75 9.65 4.30
C THR A 114 12.17 8.32 3.86
N ALA A 115 10.91 8.29 3.40
CA ALA A 115 10.31 7.07 2.90
C ALA A 115 10.94 6.63 1.57
N LEU A 116 11.14 7.56 0.62
CA LEU A 116 11.80 7.27 -0.65
C LEU A 116 13.20 6.70 -0.44
N ASP A 117 14.01 7.35 0.40
CA ASP A 117 15.36 6.88 0.75
C ASP A 117 15.37 5.43 1.27
N ARG A 118 14.50 5.15 2.25
CA ARG A 118 14.39 3.80 2.82
C ARG A 118 13.84 2.77 1.84
N LEU A 119 12.87 3.14 1.00
CA LEU A 119 12.30 2.26 -0.01
C LEU A 119 13.31 1.94 -1.13
N TYR A 120 14.11 2.92 -1.56
CA TYR A 120 15.22 2.68 -2.50
C TYR A 120 16.26 1.74 -1.89
N THR A 121 16.66 1.98 -0.63
CA THR A 121 17.56 1.10 0.11
C THR A 121 17.01 -0.34 0.20
N LEU A 122 15.71 -0.48 0.48
CA LEU A 122 15.07 -1.80 0.56
C LEU A 122 15.03 -2.50 -0.81
N ARG A 123 14.78 -1.77 -1.89
CA ARG A 123 14.81 -2.34 -3.23
C ARG A 123 16.22 -2.84 -3.58
N GLU A 124 17.23 -2.00 -3.37
CA GLU A 124 18.63 -2.38 -3.63
C GLU A 124 19.00 -3.65 -2.85
N HIS A 125 18.66 -3.69 -1.56
CA HIS A 125 18.87 -4.88 -0.74
C HIS A 125 18.19 -6.16 -1.28
N LEU A 126 16.99 -6.04 -1.87
CA LEU A 126 16.30 -7.16 -2.49
C LEU A 126 16.89 -7.56 -3.85
N GLU A 127 17.34 -6.59 -4.64
CA GLU A 127 18.02 -6.82 -5.93
C GLU A 127 19.36 -7.54 -5.69
N ASP A 128 20.11 -7.16 -4.66
CA ASP A 128 21.34 -7.84 -4.23
C ASP A 128 21.04 -9.29 -3.80
N GLN A 129 20.04 -9.50 -2.94
CA GLN A 129 19.62 -10.85 -2.54
C GLN A 129 19.19 -11.72 -3.71
N LEU A 130 18.55 -11.12 -4.72
CA LEU A 130 18.14 -11.83 -5.92
C LEU A 130 19.35 -12.28 -6.76
N SER A 131 20.41 -11.47 -6.79
CA SER A 131 21.65 -11.82 -7.47
C SER A 131 22.41 -12.95 -6.78
N GLU A 132 22.36 -13.00 -5.45
CA GLU A 132 23.05 -14.00 -4.62
C GLU A 132 22.28 -15.33 -4.49
N ALA A 133 20.95 -15.29 -4.53
CA ALA A 133 20.08 -16.45 -4.31
C ALA A 133 19.01 -16.60 -5.41
N PRO A 134 19.40 -16.98 -6.66
CA PRO A 134 18.47 -17.11 -7.78
C PRO A 134 17.35 -18.13 -7.52
N GLU A 135 17.57 -19.13 -6.65
CA GLU A 135 16.56 -20.12 -6.29
C GLU A 135 15.35 -19.52 -5.55
N ARG A 136 15.47 -18.30 -5.04
CA ARG A 136 14.38 -17.55 -4.37
C ARG A 136 13.73 -16.51 -5.28
N GLN A 137 14.00 -16.57 -6.59
CA GLN A 137 13.60 -15.55 -7.55
C GLN A 137 12.13 -15.18 -7.46
N GLN A 138 11.21 -16.15 -7.44
CA GLN A 138 9.77 -15.85 -7.39
C GLN A 138 9.40 -14.96 -6.19
N VAL A 139 9.85 -15.31 -4.98
CA VAL A 139 9.54 -14.56 -3.77
C VAL A 139 10.20 -13.18 -3.77
N LEU A 140 11.46 -13.10 -4.19
CA LEU A 140 12.21 -11.83 -4.22
C LEU A 140 11.66 -10.88 -5.27
N VAL A 141 11.31 -11.37 -6.46
CA VAL A 141 10.67 -10.60 -7.52
C VAL A 141 9.33 -10.03 -7.05
N SER A 142 8.47 -10.82 -6.41
CA SER A 142 7.20 -10.31 -5.84
C SER A 142 7.43 -9.21 -4.80
N ARG A 143 8.48 -9.33 -3.98
CA ARG A 143 8.86 -8.29 -3.01
C ARG A 143 9.38 -7.03 -3.68
N ILE A 144 10.21 -7.15 -4.71
CA ILE A 144 10.72 -6.03 -5.50
C ILE A 144 9.56 -5.27 -6.16
N ILE A 145 8.62 -6.00 -6.78
CA ILE A 145 7.40 -5.42 -7.36
C ILE A 145 6.63 -4.65 -6.28
N CYS A 146 6.39 -5.25 -5.12
CA CYS A 146 5.69 -4.59 -4.00
C CYS A 146 6.38 -3.28 -3.58
N VAL A 147 7.70 -3.28 -3.40
CA VAL A 147 8.47 -2.08 -2.99
C VAL A 147 8.44 -1.02 -4.09
N ALA A 148 8.56 -1.40 -5.36
CA ALA A 148 8.51 -0.47 -6.48
C ALA A 148 7.13 0.17 -6.65
N LEU A 149 6.04 -0.57 -6.41
CA LEU A 149 4.69 -0.01 -6.40
C LEU A 149 4.51 1.01 -5.25
N LEU A 150 5.10 0.76 -4.08
CA LEU A 150 5.11 1.73 -2.98
C LEU A 150 5.98 2.97 -3.29
N LEU A 151 7.11 2.80 -3.97
CA LEU A 151 7.92 3.93 -4.46
C LEU A 151 7.11 4.80 -5.42
N ALA A 152 6.43 4.17 -6.39
CA ALA A 152 5.54 4.87 -7.31
C ALA A 152 4.43 5.61 -6.56
N ASP A 153 3.82 4.99 -5.53
CA ASP A 153 2.80 5.64 -4.70
C ASP A 153 3.29 6.96 -4.08
N VAL A 154 4.48 6.92 -3.47
CA VAL A 154 5.07 8.11 -2.84
C VAL A 154 5.41 9.16 -3.89
N LEU A 155 6.02 8.78 -5.02
CA LEU A 155 6.37 9.70 -6.10
C LEU A 155 5.14 10.38 -6.72
N LEU A 156 4.09 9.61 -7.03
CA LEU A 156 2.83 10.15 -7.56
C LEU A 156 2.18 11.12 -6.58
N SER A 157 2.21 10.79 -5.28
CA SER A 157 1.66 11.65 -4.23
C SER A 157 2.43 12.97 -4.08
N GLU A 158 3.72 12.97 -4.36
CA GLU A 158 4.58 14.16 -4.43
C GLU A 158 4.54 14.85 -5.81
N LYS A 159 3.61 14.45 -6.70
CA LYS A 159 3.45 14.97 -8.07
C LYS A 159 4.69 14.77 -8.98
N ARG A 160 5.53 13.79 -8.66
CA ARG A 160 6.72 13.43 -9.43
C ARG A 160 6.38 12.36 -10.47
N LEU A 161 5.44 12.68 -11.36
CA LEU A 161 4.86 11.75 -12.35
C LEU A 161 5.92 11.08 -13.23
N MET A 162 6.89 11.85 -13.73
CA MET A 162 7.95 11.33 -14.60
C MET A 162 8.91 10.40 -13.87
N ASP A 163 9.19 10.66 -12.59
CA ASP A 163 10.01 9.77 -11.77
C ASP A 163 9.25 8.46 -11.50
N ALA A 164 7.95 8.55 -11.15
CA ALA A 164 7.11 7.36 -10.98
C ALA A 164 7.05 6.53 -12.26
N LEU A 165 6.86 7.16 -13.42
CA LEU A 165 6.86 6.49 -14.72
C LEU A 165 8.19 5.78 -14.98
N LYS A 166 9.32 6.44 -14.73
CA LYS A 166 10.65 5.86 -14.90
C LYS A 166 10.84 4.62 -14.02
N GLU A 167 10.43 4.69 -12.75
CA GLU A 167 10.53 3.56 -11.83
C GLU A 167 9.62 2.38 -12.25
N LEU A 168 8.38 2.66 -12.66
CA LEU A 168 7.46 1.64 -13.14
C LEU A 168 7.93 1.00 -14.45
N LEU A 169 8.50 1.76 -15.38
CA LEU A 169 9.07 1.23 -16.62
C LEU A 169 10.31 0.37 -16.35
N ARG A 170 11.16 0.75 -15.39
CA ARG A 170 12.27 -0.09 -14.94
C ARG A 170 11.76 -1.41 -14.39
N LEU A 171 10.74 -1.37 -13.53
CA LEU A 171 10.11 -2.57 -12.95
C LEU A 171 9.49 -3.46 -14.05
N HIS A 172 8.72 -2.88 -14.94
CA HIS A 172 8.06 -3.59 -16.04
C HIS A 172 9.07 -4.30 -16.95
N ARG A 173 10.21 -3.65 -17.27
CA ARG A 173 11.26 -4.27 -18.10
C ARG A 173 12.01 -5.39 -17.39
N GLY A 174 12.27 -5.23 -16.09
CA GLY A 174 13.11 -6.16 -15.32
C GLY A 174 12.37 -7.36 -14.73
N TYR A 175 11.13 -7.16 -14.27
CA TYR A 175 10.49 -8.09 -13.33
C TYR A 175 9.00 -8.34 -13.58
N GLY A 176 8.28 -7.40 -14.19
CA GLY A 176 6.81 -7.40 -14.22
C GLY A 176 6.20 -7.04 -15.56
N LYS A 177 6.64 -7.68 -16.66
CA LYS A 177 6.04 -7.44 -17.99
C LYS A 177 4.54 -7.76 -17.99
N ASP A 178 4.18 -8.88 -17.40
CA ASP A 178 2.80 -9.37 -17.33
C ASP A 178 2.17 -9.15 -15.95
N ASP A 179 2.86 -8.44 -15.04
CA ASP A 179 2.32 -8.12 -13.72
C ASP A 179 1.17 -7.13 -13.86
N HIS A 180 -0.04 -7.57 -13.51
CA HIS A 180 -1.25 -6.80 -13.71
C HIS A 180 -1.27 -5.49 -12.92
N ALA A 181 -0.70 -5.48 -11.69
CA ALA A 181 -0.66 -4.30 -10.85
C ALA A 181 0.28 -3.23 -11.42
N THR A 182 1.46 -3.63 -11.90
CA THR A 182 2.42 -2.75 -12.57
C THR A 182 1.83 -2.16 -13.85
N ASN A 183 1.17 -2.97 -14.65
CA ASN A 183 0.52 -2.51 -15.89
C ASN A 183 -0.65 -1.55 -15.60
N ALA A 184 -1.50 -1.85 -14.62
CA ALA A 184 -2.57 -0.94 -14.20
C ALA A 184 -2.02 0.41 -13.68
N MET A 185 -0.89 0.38 -12.96
CA MET A 185 -0.23 1.60 -12.51
C MET A 185 0.33 2.41 -13.69
N LEU A 186 1.03 1.74 -14.62
CA LEU A 186 1.54 2.38 -15.84
C LEU A 186 0.41 3.02 -16.64
N SER A 187 -0.73 2.32 -16.80
CA SER A 187 -1.86 2.88 -17.54
C SER A 187 -2.38 4.17 -16.92
N MET A 188 -2.47 4.21 -15.59
CA MET A 188 -2.90 5.41 -14.88
C MET A 188 -1.91 6.57 -15.04
N VAL A 189 -0.60 6.30 -14.93
CA VAL A 189 0.42 7.35 -15.08
C VAL A 189 0.45 7.88 -16.51
N TYR A 190 0.35 7.00 -17.52
CA TYR A 190 0.26 7.42 -18.92
C TYR A 190 -0.99 8.27 -19.19
N ALA A 191 -2.14 7.90 -18.64
CA ALA A 191 -3.36 8.70 -18.74
C ALA A 191 -3.17 10.09 -18.12
N GLN A 192 -2.52 10.18 -16.95
CA GLN A 192 -2.24 11.46 -16.27
C GLN A 192 -1.31 12.39 -17.05
N ILE A 193 -0.45 11.86 -17.92
CA ILE A 193 0.43 12.67 -18.79
C ILE A 193 -0.14 12.87 -20.20
N GLY A 194 -1.39 12.45 -20.44
CA GLY A 194 -2.07 12.62 -21.73
C GLY A 194 -1.77 11.55 -22.79
N ASP A 195 -0.95 10.54 -22.47
CA ASP A 195 -0.60 9.46 -23.39
C ASP A 195 -1.64 8.33 -23.33
N MET A 196 -2.80 8.58 -23.93
CA MET A 196 -3.92 7.65 -23.91
C MET A 196 -3.64 6.35 -24.67
N ALA A 197 -2.74 6.37 -25.65
CA ALA A 197 -2.37 5.18 -26.41
C ALA A 197 -1.59 4.18 -25.55
N ASN A 198 -0.56 4.64 -24.82
CA ASN A 198 0.15 3.77 -23.89
C ASN A 198 -0.70 3.42 -22.66
N ALA A 199 -1.57 4.33 -22.22
CA ALA A 199 -2.54 4.02 -21.16
C ALA A 199 -3.43 2.83 -21.52
N GLN A 200 -4.04 2.87 -22.72
CA GLN A 200 -4.86 1.80 -23.26
C GLN A 200 -4.11 0.47 -23.35
N LYS A 201 -2.91 0.49 -23.93
CA LYS A 201 -2.09 -0.72 -24.09
C LYS A 201 -1.84 -1.43 -22.75
N HIS A 202 -1.48 -0.67 -21.72
CA HIS A 202 -1.13 -1.27 -20.43
C HIS A 202 -2.36 -1.76 -19.66
N ILE A 203 -3.50 -1.07 -19.74
CA ILE A 203 -4.71 -1.54 -19.05
C ILE A 203 -5.29 -2.80 -19.73
N ASP A 204 -5.15 -2.93 -21.05
CA ASP A 204 -5.52 -4.15 -21.77
C ASP A 204 -4.68 -5.36 -21.33
N ILE A 205 -3.37 -5.16 -21.10
CA ILE A 205 -2.50 -6.21 -20.54
C ILE A 205 -2.96 -6.59 -19.12
N ALA A 206 -3.27 -5.60 -18.28
CA ALA A 206 -3.74 -5.85 -16.91
C ALA A 206 -5.07 -6.62 -16.86
N ILE A 207 -6.00 -6.31 -17.77
CA ILE A 207 -7.28 -7.01 -17.94
C ILE A 207 -7.04 -8.43 -18.48
N GLY A 208 -6.19 -8.56 -19.51
CA GLY A 208 -5.87 -9.84 -20.15
C GLY A 208 -5.18 -10.86 -19.23
N ALA A 209 -4.47 -10.38 -18.20
CA ALA A 209 -3.86 -11.24 -17.18
C ALA A 209 -4.88 -12.02 -16.33
N GLY A 210 -6.17 -11.65 -16.33
CA GLY A 210 -7.25 -12.44 -15.72
C GLY A 210 -7.18 -12.55 -14.18
N SER A 211 -6.74 -11.49 -13.50
CA SER A 211 -6.69 -11.44 -12.03
C SER A 211 -8.07 -11.28 -11.38
N GLU A 212 -8.15 -11.45 -10.06
CA GLU A 212 -9.36 -11.13 -9.27
C GLU A 212 -9.76 -9.63 -9.37
N TYR A 213 -8.84 -8.77 -9.79
CA TYR A 213 -9.05 -7.33 -9.97
C TYR A 213 -9.45 -6.95 -11.40
N THR A 214 -9.74 -7.90 -12.28
CA THR A 214 -10.04 -7.64 -13.71
C THR A 214 -11.21 -6.65 -13.89
N GLU A 215 -12.28 -6.78 -13.12
CA GLU A 215 -13.43 -5.86 -13.20
C GLU A 215 -13.10 -4.47 -12.67
N LEU A 216 -12.22 -4.37 -11.66
CA LEU A 216 -11.67 -3.08 -11.22
C LEU A 216 -10.89 -2.40 -12.36
N TYR A 217 -10.05 -3.15 -13.08
CA TYR A 217 -9.28 -2.63 -14.20
C TYR A 217 -10.16 -2.20 -15.37
N ARG A 218 -11.24 -2.92 -15.66
CA ARG A 218 -12.27 -2.49 -16.62
C ARG A 218 -12.96 -1.20 -16.19
N GLY A 219 -13.28 -1.05 -14.92
CA GLY A 219 -13.84 0.20 -14.38
C GLY A 219 -12.90 1.39 -14.55
N VAL A 220 -11.60 1.20 -14.25
CA VAL A 220 -10.56 2.22 -14.47
C VAL A 220 -10.41 2.55 -15.96
N HIS A 221 -10.44 1.53 -16.82
CA HIS A 221 -10.37 1.68 -18.27
C HIS A 221 -11.50 2.57 -18.81
N CYS A 222 -12.76 2.28 -18.45
CA CYS A 222 -13.90 3.13 -18.81
C CYS A 222 -13.71 4.58 -18.32
N ALA A 223 -13.22 4.77 -17.09
CA ALA A 223 -13.00 6.10 -16.54
C ALA A 223 -11.93 6.89 -17.32
N VAL A 224 -10.84 6.23 -17.75
CA VAL A 224 -9.79 6.84 -18.58
C VAL A 224 -10.33 7.23 -19.96
N GLN A 225 -11.28 6.48 -20.51
CA GLN A 225 -11.93 6.78 -21.78
C GLN A 225 -13.03 7.85 -21.68
N GLY A 226 -13.34 8.33 -20.47
CA GLY A 226 -14.42 9.29 -20.23
C GLY A 226 -15.82 8.65 -20.18
N ASP A 227 -15.91 7.33 -20.20
CA ASP A 227 -17.16 6.58 -20.02
C ASP A 227 -17.46 6.37 -18.53
N PHE A 228 -17.84 7.48 -17.88
CA PHE A 228 -18.02 7.52 -16.44
C PHE A 228 -19.24 6.71 -15.95
N GLU A 229 -20.26 6.49 -16.80
CA GLU A 229 -21.45 5.70 -16.46
C GLU A 229 -21.12 4.21 -16.32
N ASN A 230 -20.41 3.65 -17.31
CA ASN A 230 -19.96 2.26 -17.24
C ASN A 230 -18.88 2.08 -16.18
N ALA A 231 -17.96 3.05 -16.05
CA ALA A 231 -16.97 3.04 -14.98
C ALA A 231 -17.63 2.98 -13.60
N HIS A 232 -18.62 3.84 -13.34
CA HIS A 232 -19.35 3.86 -12.07
C HIS A 232 -20.01 2.51 -11.79
N THR A 233 -20.68 1.93 -12.78
CA THR A 233 -21.38 0.64 -12.64
C THR A 233 -20.41 -0.48 -12.26
N LEU A 234 -19.32 -0.63 -13.00
CA LEU A 234 -18.30 -1.65 -12.76
C LEU A 234 -17.62 -1.49 -11.40
N LEU A 235 -17.21 -0.26 -11.06
CA LEU A 235 -16.54 0.03 -9.79
C LEU A 235 -17.48 -0.20 -8.60
N ARG A 236 -18.77 0.14 -8.72
CA ARG A 236 -19.76 -0.09 -7.67
C ARG A 236 -20.00 -1.57 -7.41
N THR A 237 -20.09 -2.39 -8.45
CA THR A 237 -20.22 -3.85 -8.32
C THR A 237 -19.00 -4.48 -7.66
N CYS A 238 -17.80 -3.97 -7.98
CA CYS A 238 -16.58 -4.37 -7.30
C CYS A 238 -16.68 -4.06 -5.80
N SER A 239 -17.04 -2.83 -5.41
CA SER A 239 -17.17 -2.42 -4.00
C SER A 239 -18.10 -3.32 -3.18
N GLN A 240 -19.23 -3.76 -3.76
CA GLN A 240 -20.18 -4.65 -3.08
C GLN A 240 -19.65 -6.08 -2.89
N SER A 241 -18.69 -6.49 -3.72
CA SER A 241 -18.10 -7.83 -3.67
C SER A 241 -17.03 -7.95 -2.58
N PHE A 242 -16.37 -6.84 -2.25
CA PHE A 242 -15.32 -6.78 -1.22
C PHE A 242 -15.84 -6.77 0.23
N GLU A 243 -17.13 -6.48 0.46
CA GLU A 243 -17.77 -6.52 1.79
C GLU A 243 -17.69 -7.89 2.50
N ARG A 244 -17.24 -8.96 1.82
CA ARG A 244 -17.20 -10.33 2.34
C ARG A 244 -15.90 -10.73 3.05
N GLU A 245 -14.81 -9.98 2.90
CA GLU A 245 -13.54 -10.30 3.58
C GLU A 245 -13.08 -9.16 4.50
N THR A 246 -13.10 -9.42 5.81
CA THR A 246 -12.61 -8.51 6.86
C THR A 246 -11.08 -8.47 6.93
N SER A 247 -10.45 -8.11 5.82
CA SER A 247 -9.01 -7.90 5.70
C SER A 247 -8.73 -6.41 5.42
N LEU A 248 -7.69 -5.85 6.04
CA LEU A 248 -7.33 -4.44 5.85
C LEU A 248 -6.78 -4.13 4.46
N VAL A 249 -6.28 -5.15 3.75
CA VAL A 249 -5.92 -5.03 2.32
C VAL A 249 -7.17 -4.82 1.48
N VAL A 250 -8.24 -5.54 1.82
CA VAL A 250 -9.56 -5.37 1.21
C VAL A 250 -10.10 -3.97 1.51
N ALA A 251 -10.00 -3.49 2.74
CA ALA A 251 -10.38 -2.11 3.10
C ALA A 251 -9.57 -1.02 2.34
N ALA A 252 -8.29 -1.26 2.03
CA ALA A 252 -7.48 -0.33 1.23
C ALA A 252 -7.91 -0.33 -0.25
N CYS A 253 -8.18 -1.51 -0.81
CA CYS A 253 -8.76 -1.67 -2.16
C CYS A 253 -10.19 -1.09 -2.26
N GLU A 254 -11.01 -1.24 -1.23
CA GLU A 254 -12.32 -0.60 -1.11
C GLU A 254 -12.21 0.92 -1.10
N ASN A 255 -11.22 1.50 -0.40
CA ASN A 255 -11.03 2.96 -0.41
C ASN A 255 -10.64 3.50 -1.79
N ILE A 256 -9.82 2.75 -2.55
CA ILE A 256 -9.51 3.06 -3.95
C ILE A 256 -10.80 3.04 -4.79
N LEU A 257 -11.60 2.00 -4.64
CA LEU A 257 -12.86 1.83 -5.34
C LEU A 257 -13.86 2.93 -5.01
N ILE A 258 -14.08 3.22 -3.74
CA ILE A 258 -15.01 4.27 -3.27
C ILE A 258 -14.57 5.66 -3.78
N ASN A 259 -13.26 5.93 -3.81
CA ASN A 259 -12.74 7.17 -4.39
C ASN A 259 -12.99 7.25 -5.90
N ASN A 260 -12.65 6.20 -6.64
CA ASN A 260 -12.88 6.16 -8.09
C ASN A 260 -14.40 6.22 -8.41
N VAL A 261 -15.27 5.61 -7.61
CA VAL A 261 -16.73 5.76 -7.68
C VAL A 261 -17.14 7.22 -7.44
N ALA A 262 -16.62 7.88 -6.40
CA ALA A 262 -16.93 9.28 -6.16
C ALA A 262 -16.48 10.21 -7.30
N VAL A 263 -15.32 9.95 -7.91
CA VAL A 263 -14.84 10.69 -9.09
C VAL A 263 -15.77 10.48 -10.28
N THR A 264 -16.19 9.24 -10.58
CA THR A 264 -17.16 8.98 -11.65
C THR A 264 -18.49 9.70 -11.41
N LEU A 265 -19.03 9.66 -10.19
CA LEU A 265 -20.25 10.40 -9.81
C LEU A 265 -20.09 11.92 -9.99
N PHE A 266 -18.93 12.46 -9.67
CA PHE A 266 -18.65 13.89 -9.88
C PHE A 266 -18.69 14.24 -11.37
N TYR A 267 -18.03 13.45 -12.22
CA TYR A 267 -18.05 13.64 -13.68
C TYR A 267 -19.43 13.41 -14.32
N MET A 268 -20.29 12.63 -13.67
CA MET A 268 -21.71 12.47 -14.03
C MET A 268 -22.59 13.64 -13.52
N ASN A 269 -22.01 14.78 -13.11
CA ASN A 269 -22.69 15.94 -12.51
C ASN A 269 -23.49 15.63 -11.23
N ASN A 270 -23.16 14.54 -10.52
CA ASN A 270 -23.80 14.18 -9.27
C ASN A 270 -22.90 14.48 -8.07
N ALA A 271 -22.54 15.76 -7.91
CA ALA A 271 -21.63 16.23 -6.86
C ALA A 271 -22.13 15.93 -5.44
N ALA A 272 -23.45 15.91 -5.22
CA ALA A 272 -24.04 15.55 -3.93
C ALA A 272 -23.79 14.08 -3.58
N ALA A 273 -24.05 13.16 -4.51
CA ALA A 273 -23.75 11.74 -4.31
C ALA A 273 -22.24 11.48 -4.21
N ALA A 274 -21.43 12.13 -5.05
CA ALA A 274 -19.98 12.06 -4.98
C ALA A 274 -19.47 12.44 -3.58
N LYS A 275 -19.97 13.56 -3.02
CA LYS A 275 -19.62 14.00 -1.66
C LYS A 275 -20.04 12.98 -0.60
N VAL A 276 -21.25 12.44 -0.66
CA VAL A 276 -21.72 11.40 0.27
C VAL A 276 -20.85 10.14 0.20
N THR A 277 -20.48 9.72 -1.01
CA THR A 277 -19.57 8.58 -1.26
C THR A 277 -18.15 8.87 -0.79
N MET A 278 -17.64 10.11 -0.88
CA MET A 278 -16.34 10.47 -0.28
C MET A 278 -16.41 10.56 1.24
N ASP A 279 -17.53 11.05 1.80
CA ASP A 279 -17.70 11.17 3.24
C ASP A 279 -17.89 9.79 3.90
N SER A 280 -18.38 8.78 3.19
CA SER A 280 -18.36 7.40 3.69
C SER A 280 -16.92 6.84 3.83
N CYS A 281 -15.93 7.34 3.08
CA CYS A 281 -14.51 7.01 3.31
C CYS A 281 -13.99 7.53 4.67
N LYS A 282 -14.47 8.69 5.15
CA LYS A 282 -13.99 9.31 6.41
C LYS A 282 -14.26 8.47 7.65
N ASN A 283 -15.27 7.59 7.60
CA ASN A 283 -15.63 6.72 8.72
C ASN A 283 -14.85 5.40 8.73
N VAL A 284 -14.15 5.05 7.64
CA VAL A 284 -13.47 3.75 7.48
C VAL A 284 -11.94 3.87 7.62
N CYS A 285 -11.35 5.05 7.38
CA CYS A 285 -9.91 5.25 7.59
C CYS A 285 -9.56 6.66 8.10
N LYS A 286 -9.30 6.79 9.42
CA LYS A 286 -8.62 7.98 9.99
C LYS A 286 -7.15 8.10 9.55
N THR A 287 -6.65 7.14 8.78
CA THR A 287 -5.24 6.93 8.43
C THR A 287 -4.95 7.05 6.93
N GLY A 288 -5.87 7.61 6.13
CA GLY A 288 -5.85 7.61 4.67
C GLY A 288 -4.56 8.15 4.02
N LYS A 289 -3.52 7.32 3.94
CA LYS A 289 -2.25 7.49 3.22
C LYS A 289 -1.66 6.16 2.75
N ILE A 290 -2.48 5.13 2.58
CA ILE A 290 -1.99 3.82 2.11
C ILE A 290 -2.74 3.47 0.82
N PHE A 291 -1.98 3.42 -0.28
CA PHE A 291 -2.36 3.26 -1.69
C PHE A 291 -3.10 4.42 -2.36
N ARG A 292 -2.42 5.57 -2.47
CA ARG A 292 -2.82 6.64 -3.40
C ARG A 292 -2.53 6.30 -4.86
N ALA A 293 -1.70 5.29 -5.11
CA ALA A 293 -1.20 4.93 -6.43
C ALA A 293 -2.31 4.42 -7.37
N VAL A 294 -3.32 3.70 -6.85
CA VAL A 294 -4.48 3.24 -7.65
C VAL A 294 -5.62 4.27 -7.65
N THR A 295 -5.43 5.41 -7.01
CA THR A 295 -6.42 6.48 -7.04
C THR A 295 -6.28 7.25 -8.35
N LEU A 296 -7.37 7.39 -9.11
CA LEU A 296 -7.57 8.51 -10.03
C LEU A 296 -7.60 9.80 -9.18
N ASN A 297 -6.46 10.19 -8.60
CA ASN A 297 -6.38 11.24 -7.60
C ASN A 297 -6.70 12.58 -8.26
N THR A 298 -7.62 13.31 -7.63
CA THR A 298 -7.71 14.75 -7.32
C THR A 298 -7.08 15.80 -8.25
N THR A 299 -5.99 15.50 -8.95
CA THR A 299 -5.39 16.32 -10.01
C THR A 299 -6.39 16.59 -11.13
N MET A 300 -7.15 15.57 -11.54
CA MET A 300 -8.29 15.73 -12.47
C MET A 300 -9.37 16.68 -11.93
N LEU A 301 -9.64 16.65 -10.62
CA LEU A 301 -10.59 17.58 -9.99
C LEU A 301 -10.01 19.00 -9.83
N LYS A 302 -8.69 19.15 -9.69
CA LYS A 302 -8.04 20.47 -9.56
C LYS A 302 -7.97 21.22 -10.88
N GLU A 303 -7.75 20.51 -11.99
CA GLU A 303 -7.83 21.10 -13.32
C GLU A 303 -9.27 21.53 -13.65
N LEU A 304 -10.29 20.76 -13.23
CA LEU A 304 -11.69 21.15 -13.43
C LEU A 304 -12.20 22.25 -12.50
N VAL A 305 -11.74 22.36 -11.25
CA VAL A 305 -12.11 23.49 -10.38
C VAL A 305 -11.57 24.80 -10.95
N ALA A 306 -10.36 24.80 -11.51
CA ALA A 306 -9.82 25.96 -12.22
C ALA A 306 -10.62 26.30 -13.51
N ASP A 307 -11.14 25.28 -14.19
CA ASP A 307 -11.96 25.42 -15.41
C ASP A 307 -13.43 25.82 -15.15
N ILE A 308 -13.96 25.47 -13.98
CA ILE A 308 -15.27 25.90 -13.51
C ILE A 308 -15.19 27.34 -12.99
N ASP A 309 -14.19 27.69 -12.18
CA ASP A 309 -14.01 29.04 -11.66
C ASP A 309 -13.73 30.06 -12.79
N SER A 310 -13.00 29.68 -13.85
CA SER A 310 -12.77 30.53 -15.02
C SER A 310 -14.05 30.76 -15.84
N LYS A 311 -14.86 29.71 -16.07
CA LYS A 311 -16.14 29.82 -16.79
C LYS A 311 -17.18 30.63 -16.04
N TYR A 312 -17.16 30.66 -14.71
CA TYR A 312 -18.07 31.50 -13.92
C TYR A 312 -17.59 32.96 -13.77
N LEU A 313 -16.29 33.25 -13.93
CA LEU A 313 -15.78 34.62 -13.99
C LEU A 313 -16.12 35.34 -15.32
N ASP A 314 -16.10 34.61 -16.44
CA ASP A 314 -16.47 35.15 -17.75
C ASP A 314 -17.99 35.43 -17.88
N ILE A 315 -18.83 34.72 -17.12
CA ILE A 315 -20.29 34.96 -17.06
C ILE A 315 -20.62 36.12 -16.09
N ALA A 316 -19.71 36.50 -15.20
CA ALA A 316 -19.92 37.60 -14.24
C ALA A 316 -19.43 38.97 -14.76
N THR A 317 -18.87 39.03 -15.97
CA THR A 317 -18.35 40.28 -16.59
C THR A 317 -18.96 40.60 -17.97
N THR A 318 -20.08 39.97 -18.32
CA THR A 318 -20.97 40.42 -19.42
C THR A 318 -22.37 40.71 -18.90
#